data_AF-A0A9E2Q8X0-F1
#
_entry.id   AF-A0A9E2Q8X0-F1
#
_cell.length_a   1.000
_cell.length_b   1.000
_cell.length_c   1.000
_cell.angle_alpha   90.00
_cell.angle_beta   90.00
_cell.angle_gamma   90.00
#
_symmetry.space_group_name_H-M   'P 1'
#
loop_
_entity.id
_entity.type
_entity.pdbx_description
1 polymer ?
#
loop_
_entity_poly.entity_id
_entity_poly.type
_entity_poly.pdbx_seq_one_letter_code
_entity_poly.pdbx_strand_id
1 'polypeptide(L)'
;MENQDRLAREIRDLKRQIGSRDSTAVPLVAEPTTPFTVREHSDTVPSLEKEPEDPALFRSLFRGREDVFARMWKNAKGRTGYSPACGNEWVEGLCRKRGREVRCADCPNRDFSMLTDEVIVDHLGGRHVVGVYPLLPSGDCFFLAVDFDGAGWLKSA
;
A
#
# COMPACT_ATOMS: atom_id res chain seq x y z
N MET A 1 25.50 25.85 -6.90
CA MET A 1 24.45 26.88 -6.68
C MET A 1 23.40 26.83 -7.78
N GLU A 2 23.76 26.95 -9.06
CA GLU A 2 22.81 27.02 -10.19
C GLU A 2 21.78 25.86 -10.28
N ASN A 3 22.21 24.64 -9.96
CA ASN A 3 21.33 23.47 -9.95
C ASN A 3 20.33 23.49 -8.77
N GLN A 4 20.74 24.03 -7.60
CA GLN A 4 19.86 24.17 -6.44
C GLN A 4 18.80 25.25 -6.67
N ASP A 5 19.17 26.34 -7.36
CA ASP A 5 18.23 27.40 -7.73
C ASP A 5 17.24 26.94 -8.81
N ARG A 6 17.66 26.04 -9.71
CA ARG A 6 16.77 25.38 -10.67
C ARG A 6 15.74 24.51 -9.96
N LEU A 7 16.19 23.61 -9.08
CA LEU A 7 15.32 22.74 -8.29
C LEU A 7 14.34 23.54 -7.43
N ALA A 8 14.78 24.64 -6.80
CA ALA A 8 13.92 25.49 -5.98
C ALA A 8 12.85 26.25 -6.79
N ARG A 9 13.12 26.55 -8.07
CA ARG A 9 12.10 27.10 -8.98
C ARG A 9 11.09 26.03 -9.38
N GLU A 10 11.57 24.85 -9.76
CA GLU A 10 10.73 23.72 -10.17
C GLU A 10 9.78 23.27 -9.05
N ILE A 11 10.26 23.21 -7.79
CA ILE A 11 9.42 22.93 -6.61
C ILE A 11 8.33 23.99 -6.41
N ARG A 12 8.64 25.28 -6.64
CA ARG A 12 7.65 26.36 -6.51
C ARG A 12 6.58 26.27 -7.59
N ASP A 13 6.96 25.94 -8.81
CA ASP A 13 6.04 25.82 -9.94
C ASP A 13 5.14 24.60 -9.78
N LEU A 14 5.69 23.45 -9.36
CA LEU A 14 4.90 22.25 -9.04
C LEU A 14 3.90 22.50 -7.90
N LYS A 15 4.30 23.21 -6.85
CA LYS A 15 3.39 23.59 -5.75
C LYS A 15 2.23 24.48 -6.24
N ARG A 16 2.49 25.42 -7.16
CA ARG A 16 1.43 26.23 -7.78
C ARG A 16 0.49 25.39 -8.63
N GLN A 17 1.01 24.44 -9.39
CA GLN A 17 0.21 23.55 -10.22
C GLN A 17 -0.71 22.66 -9.37
N ILE A 18 -0.19 22.08 -8.29
CA ILE A 18 -0.98 21.27 -7.33
C ILE A 18 -2.07 22.11 -6.67
N GLY A 19 -1.74 23.32 -6.19
CA GLY A 19 -2.73 24.23 -5.60
C GLY A 19 -3.82 24.71 -6.57
N SER A 20 -3.61 24.62 -7.89
CA SER A 20 -4.62 24.94 -8.91
C SER A 20 -5.49 23.75 -9.33
N ARG A 21 -5.05 22.52 -9.04
CA ARG A 21 -5.75 21.27 -9.44
C ARG A 21 -6.91 20.89 -8.51
N ASP A 22 -7.16 21.64 -7.45
CA ASP A 22 -8.26 21.41 -6.50
C ASP A 22 -9.68 21.72 -7.03
N SER A 23 -9.82 22.08 -8.32
CA SER A 23 -11.15 22.36 -8.92
C SER A 23 -11.91 21.12 -9.41
N THR A 24 -11.39 19.91 -9.19
CA THR A 24 -12.17 18.67 -9.31
C THR A 24 -12.08 17.86 -8.01
N ALA A 25 -12.28 18.52 -6.87
CA ALA A 25 -12.64 17.81 -5.65
C ALA A 25 -13.99 17.13 -5.87
N VAL A 26 -13.97 15.81 -6.10
CA VAL A 26 -15.16 14.99 -5.84
C VAL A 26 -15.44 15.15 -4.34
N PRO A 27 -16.68 15.47 -3.92
CA PRO A 27 -16.96 15.63 -2.50
C PRO A 27 -16.62 14.34 -1.77
N LEU A 28 -15.54 14.34 -0.99
CA LEU A 28 -15.35 13.36 0.06
C LEU A 28 -16.33 13.75 1.16
N VAL A 29 -17.24 12.83 1.47
CA VAL A 29 -18.33 12.93 2.44
C VAL A 29 -19.59 13.61 1.88
N ALA A 30 -20.42 12.83 1.19
CA ALA A 30 -21.86 13.03 1.34
C ALA A 30 -22.20 12.68 2.80
N GLU A 31 -22.78 13.63 3.55
CA GLU A 31 -23.32 13.32 4.87
C GLU A 31 -24.35 12.17 4.72
N PRO A 32 -24.25 11.08 5.50
CA PRO A 32 -25.26 10.04 5.47
C PRO A 32 -26.58 10.65 5.97
N THR A 33 -27.49 10.98 5.05
CA THR A 33 -28.82 11.56 5.34
C THR A 33 -29.80 10.52 5.91
N THR A 34 -29.33 9.29 6.15
CA THR A 34 -30.12 8.25 6.80
C THR A 34 -29.74 8.19 8.27
N PRO A 35 -30.70 8.30 9.21
CA PRO A 35 -30.40 8.04 10.62
C PRO A 35 -29.81 6.63 10.72
N PHE A 36 -28.58 6.55 11.24
CA PHE A 36 -27.95 5.30 11.61
C PHE A 36 -28.78 4.69 12.73
N THR A 37 -29.75 3.83 12.38
CA THR A 37 -30.38 2.95 13.35
C THR A 37 -29.33 1.91 13.71
N VAL A 38 -28.75 2.02 14.90
CA VAL A 38 -27.98 0.94 15.50
C VAL A 38 -28.92 -0.25 15.58
N ARG A 39 -28.75 -1.22 14.68
CA ARG A 39 -29.37 -2.53 14.86
C ARG A 39 -28.66 -3.16 16.05
N GLU A 40 -29.40 -3.38 17.14
CA GLU A 40 -28.97 -4.30 18.18
C GLU A 40 -28.82 -5.68 17.52
N HIS A 41 -27.59 -6.00 17.13
CA HIS A 41 -27.25 -7.33 16.67
C HIS A 41 -27.23 -8.23 17.91
N SER A 42 -28.11 -9.23 17.89
CA SER A 42 -28.10 -10.34 18.84
C SER A 42 -26.68 -10.87 19.02
N ASP A 43 -26.26 -11.06 20.28
CA ASP A 43 -24.95 -11.57 20.74
C ASP A 43 -24.61 -13.00 20.29
N THR A 44 -25.26 -13.49 19.24
CA THR A 44 -24.93 -14.77 18.64
C THR A 44 -23.74 -14.54 17.71
N VAL A 45 -22.52 -14.60 18.26
CA VAL A 45 -21.28 -14.65 17.48
C VAL A 45 -21.40 -15.84 16.53
N PRO A 46 -21.56 -15.64 15.21
CA PRO A 46 -21.56 -16.76 14.28
C PRO A 46 -20.19 -17.41 14.38
N SER A 47 -20.16 -18.72 14.56
CA SER A 47 -18.93 -19.50 14.40
C SER A 47 -18.30 -19.07 13.07
N LEU A 48 -17.07 -18.55 13.10
CA LEU A 48 -16.27 -18.21 11.93
C LEU A 48 -15.91 -19.52 11.20
N GLU A 49 -16.91 -20.14 10.59
CA GLU A 49 -16.65 -21.02 9.46
C GLU A 49 -16.00 -20.12 8.41
N LYS A 50 -14.80 -20.50 7.98
CA LYS A 50 -14.01 -19.78 6.98
C LYS A 50 -14.79 -19.74 5.67
N GLU A 51 -15.69 -18.76 5.54
CA GLU A 51 -16.18 -18.33 4.24
C GLU A 51 -14.94 -18.07 3.36
N PRO A 52 -14.92 -18.56 2.11
CA PRO A 52 -13.80 -18.32 1.21
C PRO A 52 -13.60 -16.81 1.13
N GLU A 53 -12.44 -16.35 1.60
CA GLU A 53 -12.22 -14.93 1.79
C GLU A 53 -12.29 -14.23 0.42
N ASP A 54 -13.26 -13.32 0.25
CA ASP A 54 -13.56 -12.68 -1.03
C ASP A 54 -12.39 -11.74 -1.44
N PRO A 55 -11.59 -12.12 -2.45
CA PRO A 55 -10.46 -11.30 -2.87
C PRO A 55 -10.93 -9.96 -3.45
N ALA A 56 -12.12 -9.89 -4.05
CA ALA A 56 -12.65 -8.65 -4.62
C ALA A 56 -12.96 -7.64 -3.51
N LEU A 57 -13.63 -8.08 -2.42
CA LEU A 57 -13.87 -7.24 -1.25
C LEU A 57 -12.56 -6.75 -0.64
N PHE A 58 -11.59 -7.64 -0.40
CA PHE A 58 -10.29 -7.25 0.17
C PHE A 58 -9.60 -6.19 -0.68
N ARG A 59 -9.53 -6.39 -1.99
CA ARG A 59 -8.92 -5.43 -2.92
C ARG A 59 -9.65 -4.10 -2.98
N SER A 60 -10.97 -4.09 -2.77
CA SER A 60 -11.77 -2.85 -2.72
C SER A 60 -11.48 -2.00 -1.48
N LEU A 61 -11.08 -2.63 -0.37
CA LEU A 61 -10.76 -1.96 0.89
C LEU A 61 -9.28 -1.54 0.93
N PHE A 62 -8.37 -2.42 0.50
CA PHE A 62 -6.92 -2.20 0.56
C PHE A 62 -6.34 -1.82 -0.81
N ARG A 63 -6.90 -0.76 -1.41
CA ARG A 63 -6.52 -0.30 -2.76
C ARG A 63 -5.16 0.38 -2.79
N GLY A 64 -4.30 -0.09 -3.67
CA GLY A 64 -3.01 0.55 -3.99
C GLY A 64 -2.55 0.13 -5.38
N ARG A 65 -1.24 0.02 -5.57
CA ARG A 65 -0.68 -0.49 -6.81
C ARG A 65 -1.01 -1.97 -7.02
N GLU A 66 -1.40 -2.31 -8.23
CA GLU A 66 -1.67 -3.69 -8.66
C GLU A 66 -0.50 -4.28 -9.46
N ASP A 67 0.40 -3.44 -9.98
CA ASP A 67 1.55 -3.85 -10.78
C ASP A 67 2.75 -4.31 -9.93
N VAL A 68 2.66 -4.17 -8.61
CA VAL A 68 3.68 -4.62 -7.66
C VAL A 68 3.09 -4.79 -6.27
N PHE A 69 3.55 -5.81 -5.54
CA PHE A 69 3.28 -5.97 -4.11
C PHE A 69 4.56 -6.30 -3.34
N ALA A 70 4.56 -6.03 -2.04
CA ALA A 70 5.66 -6.43 -1.18
C ALA A 70 5.40 -7.82 -0.61
N ARG A 71 6.40 -8.70 -0.60
CA ARG A 71 6.34 -10.00 0.07
C ARG A 71 7.14 -9.93 1.37
N MET A 72 6.56 -10.41 2.47
CA MET A 72 7.28 -10.57 3.72
C MET A 72 8.29 -11.72 3.58
N TRP A 73 9.52 -11.51 4.00
CA TRP A 73 10.53 -12.54 4.15
C TRP A 73 10.93 -12.69 5.61
N LYS A 74 11.39 -13.89 5.96
CA LYS A 74 12.02 -14.19 7.25
C LYS A 74 13.34 -14.89 6.97
N ASN A 75 14.43 -14.47 7.62
CA ASN A 75 15.72 -15.12 7.48
C ASN A 75 15.96 -16.16 8.59
N ALA A 76 17.02 -16.97 8.43
CA ALA A 76 17.39 -17.99 9.41
C ALA A 76 17.71 -17.43 10.81
N LYS A 77 18.06 -16.14 10.92
CA LYS A 77 18.29 -15.45 12.21
C LYS A 77 17.00 -14.89 12.83
N GLY A 78 15.84 -15.21 12.27
CA GLY A 78 14.53 -14.77 12.75
C GLY A 78 14.15 -13.33 12.40
N ARG A 79 14.99 -12.57 11.69
CA ARG A 79 14.64 -11.21 11.24
C ARG A 79 13.61 -11.29 10.12
N THR A 80 12.64 -10.40 10.17
CA THR A 80 11.62 -10.22 9.13
C THR A 80 11.82 -8.90 8.39
N GLY A 81 11.23 -8.82 7.21
CA GLY A 81 11.17 -7.59 6.42
C GLY A 81 10.29 -7.76 5.20
N TYR A 82 10.12 -6.68 4.44
CA TYR A 82 9.34 -6.67 3.21
C TYR A 82 10.23 -6.29 2.03
N SER A 83 9.98 -6.90 0.87
CA SER A 83 10.63 -6.54 -0.39
C SER A 83 9.66 -6.70 -1.55
N PRO A 84 9.78 -5.91 -2.64
CA PRO A 84 8.96 -6.14 -3.83
C PRO A 84 9.05 -7.60 -4.28
N ALA A 85 7.91 -8.21 -4.57
CA ALA A 85 7.85 -9.49 -5.24
C ALA A 85 8.36 -9.32 -6.68
N CYS A 86 9.27 -10.19 -7.10
CA CYS A 86 9.93 -10.09 -8.39
C CYS A 86 10.09 -11.50 -8.98
N GLY A 87 9.58 -11.72 -10.19
CA GLY A 87 9.68 -13.01 -10.89
C GLY A 87 11.13 -13.42 -11.17
N ASN A 88 12.00 -12.44 -11.37
CA ASN A 88 13.42 -12.64 -11.65
C ASN A 88 14.29 -12.80 -10.40
N GLU A 89 13.72 -12.76 -9.18
CA GLU A 89 14.50 -12.70 -7.94
C GLU A 89 15.38 -13.94 -7.70
N TRP A 90 14.94 -15.11 -8.18
CA TRP A 90 15.65 -16.38 -8.05
C TRP A 90 16.20 -16.91 -9.37
N VAL A 91 16.04 -16.16 -10.46
CA VAL A 91 16.59 -16.53 -11.77
C VAL A 91 18.08 -16.21 -11.79
N GLU A 92 18.89 -17.23 -12.07
CA GLU A 92 20.34 -17.10 -12.14
C GLU A 92 20.76 -16.08 -13.21
N GLY A 93 21.74 -15.25 -12.88
CA GLY A 93 22.23 -14.19 -13.78
C GLY A 93 21.40 -12.90 -13.82
N LEU A 94 20.11 -12.90 -13.41
CA LEU A 94 19.23 -11.72 -13.47
C LEU A 94 19.31 -10.82 -12.22
N CYS A 95 18.38 -10.94 -11.27
CA CYS A 95 18.34 -10.04 -10.10
C CYS A 95 19.39 -10.37 -9.04
N ARG A 96 20.14 -11.48 -9.18
CA ARG A 96 21.29 -11.89 -8.33
C ARG A 96 21.05 -11.72 -6.82
N LYS A 97 19.81 -11.92 -6.36
CA LYS A 97 19.41 -11.70 -4.96
C LYS A 97 20.18 -12.59 -3.98
N ARG A 98 20.60 -13.79 -4.42
CA ARG A 98 21.42 -14.74 -3.65
C ARG A 98 22.76 -14.14 -3.16
N GLY A 99 23.34 -13.20 -3.91
CA GLY A 99 24.57 -12.49 -3.52
C GLY A 99 24.34 -11.18 -2.75
N ARG A 100 23.08 -10.72 -2.62
CA ARG A 100 22.69 -9.38 -2.13
C ARG A 100 23.40 -8.22 -2.86
N GLU A 101 23.86 -8.43 -4.09
CA GLU A 101 24.53 -7.39 -4.88
C GLU A 101 23.59 -6.22 -5.19
N VAL A 102 22.31 -6.53 -5.46
CA VAL A 102 21.29 -5.53 -5.79
C VAL A 102 19.94 -5.93 -5.18
N ARG A 103 19.19 -4.94 -4.68
CA ARG A 103 17.80 -5.14 -4.24
C ARG A 103 16.90 -5.11 -5.47
N CYS A 104 15.82 -5.90 -5.49
CA CYS A 104 14.88 -5.91 -6.63
C CYS A 104 14.26 -4.53 -6.90
N ALA A 105 14.13 -3.67 -5.88
CA ALA A 105 13.71 -2.28 -6.04
C ALA A 105 14.67 -1.46 -6.94
N ASP A 106 15.96 -1.76 -6.89
CA ASP A 106 17.03 -1.02 -7.57
C ASP A 106 17.58 -1.79 -8.80
N CYS A 107 17.00 -2.96 -9.12
CA CYS A 107 17.53 -3.85 -10.15
C CYS A 107 17.04 -3.43 -11.56
N PRO A 108 17.94 -3.38 -12.57
CA PRO A 108 17.55 -3.12 -13.96
C PRO A 108 16.79 -4.30 -14.59
N ASN A 109 17.06 -5.53 -14.15
CA ASN A 109 16.38 -6.75 -14.62
C ASN A 109 15.13 -7.09 -13.79
N ARG A 110 14.61 -6.13 -13.01
CA ARG A 110 13.43 -6.38 -12.18
C ARG A 110 12.22 -6.69 -13.05
N ASP A 111 11.45 -7.66 -12.59
CA ASP A 111 10.16 -8.03 -13.17
C ASP A 111 9.18 -8.13 -12.01
N PHE A 112 8.55 -7.01 -11.67
CA PHE A 112 7.66 -6.96 -10.51
C PHE A 112 6.41 -7.77 -10.75
N SER A 113 6.07 -8.62 -9.78
CA SER A 113 4.90 -9.47 -9.86
C SER A 113 3.64 -8.65 -9.54
N MET A 114 2.61 -8.82 -10.36
CA MET A 114 1.31 -8.21 -10.15
C MET A 114 0.63 -8.78 -8.89
N LEU A 115 -0.15 -7.95 -8.21
CA LEU A 115 -1.03 -8.36 -7.13
C LEU A 115 -2.30 -8.95 -7.77
N THR A 116 -2.37 -10.27 -7.91
CA THR A 116 -3.53 -10.98 -8.47
C THR A 116 -4.46 -11.50 -7.36
N ASP A 117 -5.64 -12.00 -7.73
CA ASP A 117 -6.58 -12.59 -6.78
C ASP A 117 -6.00 -13.84 -6.11
N GLU A 118 -5.21 -14.65 -6.83
CA GLU A 118 -4.51 -15.79 -6.25
C GLU A 118 -3.53 -15.35 -5.16
N VAL A 119 -2.81 -14.24 -5.37
CA VAL A 119 -1.91 -13.68 -4.35
C VAL A 119 -2.71 -13.24 -3.12
N ILE A 120 -3.89 -12.65 -3.31
CA ILE A 120 -4.75 -12.25 -2.19
C ILE A 120 -5.29 -13.48 -1.46
N VAL A 121 -5.81 -14.47 -2.17
CA VAL A 121 -6.30 -15.73 -1.57
C VAL A 121 -5.19 -16.46 -0.81
N ASP A 122 -3.96 -16.49 -1.34
CA ASP A 122 -2.78 -17.01 -0.64
C ASP A 122 -2.47 -16.23 0.65
N HIS A 123 -2.61 -14.91 0.60
CA HIS A 123 -2.36 -14.04 1.74
C HIS A 123 -3.36 -14.28 2.88
N LEU A 124 -4.63 -14.25 2.51
CA LEU A 124 -5.79 -14.50 3.35
C LEU A 124 -5.76 -15.90 3.96
N GLY A 125 -5.41 -16.91 3.16
CA GLY A 125 -5.15 -18.27 3.62
C GLY A 125 -3.89 -18.46 4.48
N GLY A 126 -3.10 -17.41 4.74
CA GLY A 126 -1.90 -17.46 5.56
C GLY A 126 -0.68 -18.13 4.93
N ARG A 127 -0.70 -18.42 3.62
CA ARG A 127 0.44 -19.03 2.89
C ARG A 127 1.64 -18.10 2.84
N HIS A 128 1.39 -16.80 2.75
CA HIS A 128 2.41 -15.76 2.83
C HIS A 128 1.80 -14.42 3.26
N VAL A 129 2.64 -13.49 3.74
CA VAL A 129 2.18 -12.13 4.07
C VAL A 129 2.59 -11.18 2.95
N VAL A 130 1.64 -10.43 2.42
CA VAL A 130 1.89 -9.40 1.40
C VAL A 130 1.59 -8.01 1.94
N GLY A 131 2.28 -7.01 1.41
CA GLY A 131 2.05 -5.60 1.68
C GLY A 131 1.68 -4.86 0.41
N VAL A 132 0.80 -3.87 0.54
CA VAL A 132 0.35 -3.01 -0.54
C VAL A 132 1.28 -1.81 -0.67
N TYR A 133 1.57 -1.39 -1.90
CA TYR A 133 2.20 -0.09 -2.17
C TYR A 133 1.09 0.96 -2.35
N PRO A 134 0.87 1.88 -1.37
CA PRO A 134 -0.34 2.71 -1.32
C PRO A 134 -0.34 3.87 -2.32
N LEU A 135 0.83 4.30 -2.78
CA LEU A 135 0.99 5.40 -3.72
C LEU A 135 0.91 4.88 -5.16
N LEU A 136 -0.08 5.35 -5.91
CA LEU A 136 -0.26 5.02 -7.32
C LEU A 136 0.79 5.72 -8.19
N PRO A 137 1.04 5.26 -9.43
CA PRO A 137 1.94 5.93 -10.36
C PRO A 137 1.54 7.38 -10.70
N SER A 138 0.24 7.71 -10.59
CA SER A 138 -0.27 9.08 -10.74
C SER A 138 0.11 10.01 -9.59
N GLY A 139 0.55 9.45 -8.45
CA GLY A 139 0.76 10.18 -7.21
C GLY A 139 -0.45 10.20 -6.27
N ASP A 140 -1.59 9.63 -6.68
CA ASP A 140 -2.78 9.52 -5.83
C ASP A 140 -2.63 8.36 -4.84
N CYS A 141 -3.41 8.38 -3.75
CA CYS A 141 -3.47 7.28 -2.79
C CYS A 141 -4.87 7.15 -2.18
N PHE A 142 -5.23 5.94 -1.74
CA PHE A 142 -6.50 5.66 -1.07
C PHE A 142 -6.37 5.57 0.45
N PHE A 143 -5.14 5.71 0.98
CA PHE A 143 -4.85 5.54 2.39
C PHE A 143 -4.65 6.90 3.07
N LEU A 144 -5.28 7.09 4.23
CA LEU A 144 -4.95 8.13 5.18
C LEU A 144 -4.26 7.47 6.37
N ALA A 145 -3.02 7.87 6.64
CA ALA A 145 -2.30 7.46 7.84
C ALA A 145 -2.23 8.67 8.78
N VAL A 146 -2.71 8.48 10.01
CA VAL A 146 -2.60 9.48 11.08
C VAL A 146 -1.79 8.84 12.19
N ASP A 147 -0.67 9.47 12.53
CA ASP A 147 0.18 9.04 13.62
C ASP A 147 -0.22 9.80 14.89
N PHE A 148 -0.48 9.05 15.95
CA PHE A 148 -0.84 9.58 17.26
C PHE A 148 0.21 9.18 18.29
N ASP A 149 1.47 9.34 17.94
CA ASP A 149 2.59 9.12 18.83
C ASP A 149 2.97 10.40 19.58
N GLY A 150 3.50 10.23 20.80
CA GLY A 150 3.97 11.33 21.64
C GLY A 150 2.96 11.85 22.68
N ALA A 151 3.52 12.41 23.76
CA ALA A 151 2.73 13.03 24.81
C ALA A 151 2.10 14.34 24.31
N GLY A 152 0.77 14.47 24.41
CA GLY A 152 0.07 15.71 24.09
C GLY A 152 -0.51 15.81 22.69
N TRP A 153 -0.57 14.71 21.91
CA TRP A 153 -1.21 14.70 20.58
C TRP A 153 -2.64 15.29 20.58
N LEU A 154 -3.37 15.13 21.69
CA LEU A 154 -4.73 15.65 21.85
C LEU A 154 -4.81 17.16 22.16
N LYS A 155 -3.73 17.80 22.61
CA LYS A 155 -3.75 19.20 23.08
C LYS A 155 -3.66 20.25 21.97
N SER A 156 -3.54 19.82 20.71
CA SER A 156 -3.34 20.67 19.54
C SER A 156 -4.46 20.54 18.50
N ALA A 157 -5.56 19.87 18.86
CA ALA A 157 -6.76 19.72 18.03
C ALA A 157 -7.71 20.90 18.20
#